data_AF-A0A2U9BEF3-F1
#
_entry.id   AF-A0A2U9BEF3-F1
#
_cell.length_a   1.000
_cell.length_b   1.000
_cell.length_c   1.000
_cell.angle_alpha   90.00
_cell.angle_beta   90.00
_cell.angle_gamma   90.00
#
_symmetry.space_group_name_H-M   'P 1'
#
loop_
_entity.id
_entity.type
_entity.pdbx_description
1 polymer ?
#
loop_
_entity_poly.entity_id
_entity_poly.type
_entity_poly.pdbx_seq_one_letter_code
_entity_poly.pdbx_strand_id
1 'polypeptide(L)'
;MATSATGPASDGYSGFACQECKNQNAYGEKCDKECDCVHGVCNKGPEGNGECLCQPPYTGKNCDQVSTRCSNCSPYSFCGGEGDAANCECLPGYRKTAAGKCASICAARDCDVNAQCSTQGSKVTCACKPDYLGDGKICVPRNPCSENNGGCPLNSTVCVFKGANKSGCECMFGMSPVGGNPESGCELVSACLADTCEPTAVCQTELDGQPRCVCEAGQIGDGRRCYGNLMERIIELSRSGSRKENMTETVGLFERGCELLLSHNGPFTVFIPLMTKSFAVGYLSGFDEEMLCHNHVLRGQHLFKDLEGRDRNFYGGGWFRSKGNKVTLVLSWTGLSQTADGTNIHVITKMGKRDNIVNISCSFNVIFIGTTI
;
A
#
# COMPACT_ATOMS: atom_id res chain seq x y z
N MET A 1 9.05 -8.22 8.76
CA MET A 1 10.09 -9.28 8.68
C MET A 1 10.23 -9.90 10.06
N ALA A 2 9.71 -11.10 10.26
CA ALA A 2 9.91 -11.89 11.48
C ALA A 2 10.43 -13.25 11.04
N THR A 3 11.74 -13.33 10.80
CA THR A 3 12.42 -14.59 10.45
C THR A 3 12.39 -15.52 11.65
N SER A 4 12.16 -16.82 11.38
CA SER A 4 12.12 -17.90 12.35
C SER A 4 13.22 -17.78 13.41
N ALA A 5 12.87 -17.93 14.69
CA ALA A 5 13.77 -17.79 15.85
C ALA A 5 14.73 -18.98 16.02
N THR A 6 15.33 -19.40 14.92
CA THR A 6 16.40 -20.39 14.80
C THR A 6 17.34 -19.89 13.72
N GLY A 7 17.98 -18.74 13.97
CA GLY A 7 19.12 -18.33 13.15
C GLY A 7 20.26 -19.34 13.31
N PRO A 8 21.09 -19.58 12.29
CA PRO A 8 22.28 -20.39 12.47
C PRO A 8 23.16 -19.72 13.52
N ALA A 9 23.70 -20.52 14.45
CA ALA A 9 24.64 -20.02 15.45
C ALA A 9 25.79 -19.30 14.74
N SER A 10 25.97 -18.01 15.03
CA SER A 10 27.02 -17.18 14.43
C SER A 10 28.40 -17.71 14.80
N ASP A 11 29.39 -17.44 13.97
CA ASP A 11 30.78 -17.85 14.21
C ASP A 11 31.27 -17.31 15.57
N GLY A 12 31.44 -18.21 16.54
CA GLY A 12 31.89 -17.91 17.90
C GLY A 12 30.83 -18.01 19.00
N TYR A 13 29.52 -18.05 18.67
CA TYR A 13 28.43 -17.97 19.66
C TYR A 13 27.52 -19.21 19.70
N SER A 14 26.74 -19.34 20.77
CA SER A 14 25.78 -20.43 21.02
C SER A 14 24.64 -19.98 21.96
N GLY A 15 23.65 -20.86 22.18
CA GLY A 15 22.43 -20.55 22.94
C GLY A 15 21.28 -20.08 22.04
N PHE A 16 20.05 -20.05 22.56
CA PHE A 16 18.84 -19.76 21.79
C PHE A 16 18.85 -18.36 21.14
N ALA A 17 19.51 -17.38 21.75
CA ALA A 17 19.67 -16.02 21.23
C ALA A 17 21.14 -15.65 20.97
N CYS A 18 22.01 -16.65 20.76
CA CYS A 18 23.47 -16.46 20.63
C CYS A 18 24.12 -15.76 21.85
N GLN A 19 23.54 -15.94 23.04
CA GLN A 19 23.96 -15.26 24.27
C GLN A 19 25.17 -15.88 24.99
N GLU A 20 25.62 -17.06 24.56
CA GLU A 20 26.77 -17.76 25.12
C GLU A 20 27.94 -17.83 24.12
N CYS A 21 29.17 -17.94 24.61
CA CYS A 21 30.30 -18.27 23.76
C CYS A 21 30.29 -19.76 23.40
N LYS A 22 30.55 -20.08 22.12
CA LYS A 22 30.60 -21.45 21.60
C LYS A 22 31.75 -22.26 22.20
N ASN A 23 32.89 -21.62 22.46
CA ASN A 23 33.92 -22.18 23.33
C ASN A 23 33.49 -21.94 24.79
N GLN A 24 33.39 -23.02 25.56
CA GLN A 24 32.97 -23.00 26.96
C GLN A 24 33.99 -22.39 27.92
N ASN A 25 35.19 -22.04 27.46
CA ASN A 25 36.20 -21.27 28.21
C ASN A 25 36.46 -19.87 27.62
N ALA A 26 35.69 -19.44 26.61
CA ALA A 26 35.87 -18.12 26.00
C ALA A 26 35.08 -17.01 26.71
N TYR A 27 35.59 -15.78 26.65
CA TYR A 27 35.02 -14.61 27.30
C TYR A 27 35.25 -13.30 26.52
N GLY A 28 34.54 -12.25 26.94
CA GLY A 28 34.53 -10.93 26.31
C GLY A 28 33.62 -10.86 25.09
N GLU A 29 33.27 -9.64 24.66
CA GLU A 29 32.18 -9.36 23.70
C GLU A 29 32.23 -10.19 22.41
N LYS A 30 33.44 -10.53 21.95
CA LYS A 30 33.73 -11.28 20.72
C LYS A 30 33.98 -12.78 20.92
N CYS A 31 33.97 -13.27 22.17
CA CYS A 31 34.36 -14.63 22.52
C CYS A 31 35.77 -15.02 22.00
N ASP A 32 36.68 -14.03 21.91
CA ASP A 32 38.00 -14.13 21.29
C ASP A 32 39.15 -14.35 22.29
N LYS A 33 38.85 -14.28 23.60
CA LYS A 33 39.80 -14.53 24.70
C LYS A 33 39.40 -15.81 25.41
N GLU A 34 40.37 -16.59 25.85
CA GLU A 34 40.18 -17.86 26.57
C GLU A 34 40.75 -17.78 27.99
N CYS A 35 40.12 -18.45 28.94
CA CYS A 35 40.52 -18.39 30.35
C CYS A 35 41.59 -19.42 30.70
N ASP A 36 42.68 -18.97 31.32
CA ASP A 36 43.81 -19.81 31.77
C ASP A 36 43.60 -20.44 33.18
N CYS A 37 42.36 -20.69 33.59
CA CYS A 37 42.04 -21.16 34.94
C CYS A 37 42.40 -22.64 35.13
N VAL A 38 43.29 -22.98 36.07
CA VAL A 38 43.74 -24.36 36.34
C VAL A 38 42.77 -25.09 37.28
N HIS A 39 42.47 -24.50 38.44
CA HIS A 39 41.56 -25.08 39.44
C HIS A 39 40.46 -24.09 39.87
N GLY A 40 39.74 -23.53 38.88
CA GLY A 40 38.66 -22.57 39.12
C GLY A 40 37.61 -22.57 38.02
N VAL A 41 36.51 -21.86 38.26
CA VAL A 41 35.46 -21.62 37.27
C VAL A 41 35.67 -20.24 36.65
N CYS A 42 35.77 -20.15 35.33
CA CYS A 42 35.92 -18.85 34.67
C CYS A 42 34.61 -18.07 34.59
N ASN A 43 34.67 -16.75 34.82
CA ASN A 43 33.65 -15.79 34.44
C ASN A 43 33.66 -15.55 32.92
N LYS A 44 32.98 -16.46 32.22
CA LYS A 44 32.97 -16.63 30.76
C LYS A 44 31.75 -16.01 30.06
N GLY A 45 31.73 -16.08 28.74
CA GLY A 45 30.62 -15.57 27.91
C GLY A 45 30.87 -14.15 27.38
N PRO A 46 29.97 -13.61 26.55
CA PRO A 46 30.15 -12.30 25.91
C PRO A 46 30.32 -11.14 26.91
N GLU A 47 29.63 -11.21 28.06
CA GLU A 47 29.74 -10.25 29.17
C GLU A 47 30.81 -10.63 30.20
N GLY A 48 31.46 -11.79 30.04
CA GLY A 48 32.46 -12.32 30.96
C GLY A 48 33.78 -11.55 30.92
N ASN A 49 34.41 -11.37 32.08
CA ASN A 49 35.69 -10.66 32.23
C ASN A 49 36.93 -11.58 32.23
N GLY A 50 36.75 -12.90 32.21
CA GLY A 50 37.84 -13.89 32.25
C GLY A 50 38.39 -14.21 33.65
N GLU A 51 37.76 -13.69 34.71
CA GLU A 51 38.19 -13.89 36.09
C GLU A 51 38.00 -15.33 36.56
N CYS A 52 39.01 -15.91 37.20
CA CYS A 52 38.99 -17.29 37.68
C CYS A 52 38.50 -17.36 39.13
N LEU A 53 37.33 -17.97 39.34
CA LEU A 53 36.77 -18.24 40.66
C LEU A 53 37.37 -19.54 41.22
N CYS A 54 38.46 -19.42 41.97
CA CYS A 54 39.28 -20.54 42.44
C CYS A 54 38.57 -21.43 43.45
N GLN A 55 38.48 -22.72 43.14
CA GLN A 55 37.88 -23.69 44.05
C GLN A 55 38.87 -24.07 45.17
N PRO A 56 38.40 -24.30 46.41
CA PRO A 56 39.27 -24.71 47.51
C PRO A 56 40.10 -25.96 47.21
N PRO A 57 41.38 -26.03 47.61
CA PRO A 57 42.14 -25.07 48.42
C PRO A 57 42.92 -24.02 47.59
N TYR A 58 42.57 -23.80 46.32
CA TYR A 58 43.37 -23.00 45.39
C TYR A 58 43.08 -21.49 45.45
N THR A 59 44.06 -20.70 45.01
CA THR A 59 44.04 -19.24 44.93
C THR A 59 45.01 -18.74 43.84
N GLY A 60 45.19 -17.42 43.73
CA GLY A 60 45.95 -16.77 42.67
C GLY A 60 45.11 -16.51 41.41
N LYS A 61 45.61 -15.65 40.51
CA LYS A 61 44.87 -15.19 39.32
C LYS A 61 44.36 -16.34 38.44
N ASN A 62 45.15 -17.42 38.34
CA ASN A 62 44.86 -18.57 37.47
C ASN A 62 44.48 -19.82 38.28
N CYS A 63 44.29 -19.70 39.60
CA CYS A 63 43.98 -20.82 40.50
C CYS A 63 45.03 -21.94 40.51
N ASP A 64 46.30 -21.56 40.38
CA ASP A 64 47.49 -22.40 40.30
C ASP A 64 48.19 -22.58 41.66
N GLN A 65 47.82 -21.79 42.67
CA GLN A 65 48.50 -21.72 43.97
C GLN A 65 47.65 -22.35 45.07
N VAL A 66 48.25 -23.18 45.94
CA VAL A 66 47.55 -23.79 47.08
C VAL A 66 47.65 -22.88 48.30
N SER A 67 46.51 -22.61 48.98
CA SER A 67 46.46 -21.80 50.20
C SER A 67 45.77 -22.54 51.33
N THR A 68 46.48 -22.71 52.45
CA THR A 68 45.93 -23.28 53.70
C THR A 68 44.76 -22.46 54.26
N ARG A 69 44.70 -21.16 53.97
CA ARG A 69 43.59 -20.27 54.35
C ARG A 69 42.29 -20.70 53.64
N CYS A 70 42.39 -21.07 52.36
CA CYS A 70 41.27 -21.49 51.53
C CYS A 70 40.80 -22.93 51.81
N SER A 71 41.62 -23.77 52.46
CA SER A 71 41.29 -25.17 52.75
C SER A 71 40.05 -25.39 53.62
N ASN A 72 39.62 -24.37 54.38
CA ASN A 72 38.42 -24.42 55.23
C ASN A 72 37.13 -24.02 54.49
N CYS A 73 37.22 -23.55 53.24
CA CYS A 73 36.06 -23.18 52.44
C CYS A 73 35.28 -24.45 51.99
N SER A 74 33.95 -24.35 51.90
CA SER A 74 33.11 -25.49 51.46
C SER A 74 33.30 -25.83 49.97
N PRO A 75 33.06 -27.08 49.54
CA PRO A 75 32.93 -27.41 48.13
C PRO A 75 31.90 -26.50 47.43
N TYR A 76 32.14 -26.20 46.16
CA TYR A 76 31.35 -25.26 45.34
C TYR A 76 31.32 -23.80 45.85
N SER A 77 32.34 -23.40 46.61
CA SER A 77 32.67 -21.99 46.87
C SER A 77 33.91 -21.57 46.08
N PHE A 78 34.16 -20.25 46.03
CA PHE A 78 35.45 -19.66 45.68
C PHE A 78 36.06 -18.95 46.88
N CYS A 79 37.39 -18.88 46.91
CA CYS A 79 38.17 -18.21 47.95
C CYS A 79 38.72 -16.88 47.41
N GLY A 80 38.40 -15.76 48.08
CA GLY A 80 38.87 -14.44 47.68
C GLY A 80 39.18 -13.50 48.86
N GLY A 81 39.58 -12.27 48.53
CA GLY A 81 39.87 -11.18 49.47
C GLY A 81 41.35 -11.02 49.84
N GLU A 82 41.75 -9.79 50.18
CA GLU A 82 43.05 -9.46 50.76
C GLU A 82 42.94 -9.44 52.30
N GLY A 83 43.75 -10.24 53.00
CA GLY A 83 43.78 -10.29 54.46
C GLY A 83 44.03 -11.70 55.04
N ASP A 84 44.03 -11.80 56.37
CA ASP A 84 44.34 -13.05 57.09
C ASP A 84 43.16 -14.02 57.26
N ALA A 85 41.93 -13.56 57.02
CA ALA A 85 40.74 -14.40 56.98
C ALA A 85 40.31 -14.65 55.52
N ALA A 86 40.13 -15.92 55.14
CA ALA A 86 39.63 -16.28 53.80
C ALA A 86 38.14 -15.92 53.66
N ASN A 87 37.78 -15.11 52.65
CA ASN A 87 36.39 -14.90 52.30
C ASN A 87 35.92 -16.02 51.36
N CYS A 88 35.07 -16.92 51.85
CA CYS A 88 34.50 -18.02 51.08
C CYS A 88 33.07 -17.65 50.61
N GLU A 89 32.88 -17.49 49.31
CA GLU A 89 31.57 -17.19 48.69
C GLU A 89 31.15 -18.30 47.72
N CYS A 90 29.85 -18.54 47.55
CA CYS A 90 29.41 -19.63 46.67
C CYS A 90 29.65 -19.28 45.19
N LEU A 91 30.02 -20.29 44.40
CA LEU A 91 30.16 -20.13 42.95
C LEU A 91 28.82 -19.72 42.30
N PRO A 92 28.83 -19.07 41.12
CA PRO A 92 27.63 -18.79 40.35
C PRO A 92 26.74 -20.03 40.18
N GLY A 93 25.44 -19.89 40.50
CA GLY A 93 24.47 -20.99 40.54
C GLY A 93 24.42 -21.79 41.85
N TYR A 94 25.28 -21.49 42.83
CA TYR A 94 25.26 -22.10 44.16
C TYR A 94 24.90 -21.05 45.24
N ARG A 95 24.25 -21.50 46.32
CA ARG A 95 23.84 -20.65 47.44
C ARG A 95 24.20 -21.31 48.77
N LYS A 96 24.46 -20.50 49.81
CA LYS A 96 24.72 -21.00 51.17
C LYS A 96 23.44 -21.59 51.74
N THR A 97 23.48 -22.87 52.09
CA THR A 97 22.44 -23.57 52.85
C THR A 97 22.42 -23.12 54.31
N ALA A 98 21.36 -23.45 55.05
CA ALA A 98 21.31 -23.25 56.50
C ALA A 98 22.45 -23.96 57.27
N ALA A 99 23.07 -24.99 56.67
CA ALA A 99 24.24 -25.70 57.21
C ALA A 99 25.59 -25.07 56.79
N GLY A 100 25.59 -23.85 56.21
CA GLY A 100 26.79 -23.11 55.78
C GLY A 100 27.45 -23.61 54.49
N LYS A 101 27.03 -24.76 53.94
CA LYS A 101 27.58 -25.37 52.72
C LYS A 101 26.94 -24.75 51.46
N CYS A 102 27.71 -24.63 50.38
CA CYS A 102 27.20 -24.22 49.08
C CYS A 102 26.47 -25.37 48.36
N ALA A 103 25.26 -25.12 47.88
CA ALA A 103 24.46 -26.09 47.13
C ALA A 103 23.75 -25.42 45.94
N SER A 104 23.52 -26.20 44.88
CA SER A 104 22.77 -25.78 43.69
C SER A 104 21.27 -25.70 43.98
N ILE A 105 20.82 -24.58 44.54
CA ILE A 105 19.42 -24.33 44.86
C ILE A 105 18.85 -23.41 43.77
N CYS A 106 17.90 -23.94 43.00
CA CYS A 106 17.10 -23.19 42.05
C CYS A 106 16.50 -21.91 42.68
N ALA A 107 16.77 -20.76 42.06
CA ALA A 107 16.18 -19.48 42.40
C ALA A 107 15.65 -18.74 41.15
N ALA A 108 14.73 -17.80 41.37
CA ALA A 108 14.03 -17.08 40.30
C ALA A 108 14.92 -16.21 39.38
N ARG A 109 16.20 -16.01 39.72
CA ARG A 109 17.19 -15.31 38.87
C ARG A 109 18.04 -16.26 38.00
N ASP A 110 17.94 -17.57 38.21
CA ASP A 110 18.83 -18.52 37.56
C ASP A 110 18.29 -18.98 36.19
N CYS A 111 17.04 -18.66 35.86
CA CYS A 111 16.34 -18.98 34.60
C CYS A 111 15.45 -17.81 34.15
N ASP A 112 14.91 -17.87 32.94
CA ASP A 112 13.92 -16.88 32.44
C ASP A 112 12.68 -16.83 33.36
N VAL A 113 12.01 -15.67 33.45
CA VAL A 113 10.73 -15.53 34.18
C VAL A 113 9.64 -16.44 33.63
N ASN A 114 9.73 -16.82 32.35
CA ASN A 114 8.88 -17.76 31.64
C ASN A 114 9.45 -19.18 31.59
N ALA A 115 10.48 -19.49 32.39
CA ALA A 115 10.98 -20.85 32.57
C ALA A 115 10.47 -21.49 33.88
N GLN A 116 10.50 -22.82 33.91
CA GLN A 116 10.51 -23.63 35.11
C GLN A 116 11.97 -23.99 35.42
N CYS A 117 12.30 -23.92 36.71
CA CYS A 117 13.64 -24.10 37.22
C CYS A 117 13.64 -25.32 38.15
N SER A 118 14.63 -26.20 37.99
CA SER A 118 14.73 -27.47 38.71
C SER A 118 16.18 -27.79 39.06
N THR A 119 16.43 -28.41 40.19
CA THR A 119 17.76 -28.93 40.54
C THR A 119 17.82 -30.42 40.20
N GLN A 120 18.73 -30.82 39.30
CA GLN A 120 19.13 -32.22 39.11
C GLN A 120 20.56 -32.40 39.62
N GLY A 121 20.71 -33.14 40.72
CA GLY A 121 22.01 -33.34 41.37
C GLY A 121 22.63 -32.00 41.81
N SER A 122 23.81 -31.69 41.26
CA SER A 122 24.55 -30.45 41.53
C SER A 122 24.31 -29.34 40.48
N LYS A 123 23.34 -29.49 39.56
CA LYS A 123 23.12 -28.53 38.47
C LYS A 123 21.68 -27.97 38.46
N VAL A 124 21.57 -26.64 38.33
CA VAL A 124 20.29 -25.97 38.00
C VAL A 124 20.00 -26.20 36.52
N THR A 125 18.80 -26.68 36.23
CA THR A 125 18.28 -26.95 34.88
C THR A 125 17.03 -26.10 34.66
N CYS A 126 17.05 -25.32 33.59
CA CYS A 126 15.95 -24.47 33.16
C CYS A 126 15.23 -25.10 31.97
N ALA A 127 13.90 -25.03 31.93
CA ALA A 127 13.10 -25.40 30.78
C ALA A 127 11.98 -24.38 30.59
N CYS A 128 11.70 -23.93 29.36
CA CYS A 128 10.62 -22.98 29.15
C CYS A 128 9.26 -23.56 29.57
N LYS A 129 8.37 -22.70 30.09
CA LYS A 129 6.97 -23.06 30.37
C LYS A 129 6.26 -23.46 29.07
N PRO A 130 5.12 -24.18 29.15
CA PRO A 130 4.25 -24.38 28.00
C PRO A 130 3.97 -23.06 27.28
N ASP A 131 3.78 -23.13 25.96
CA ASP A 131 3.55 -21.98 25.08
C ASP A 131 4.75 -21.01 24.88
N TYR A 132 5.92 -21.33 25.43
CA TYR A 132 7.18 -20.62 25.17
C TYR A 132 8.19 -21.50 24.41
N LEU A 133 9.12 -20.85 23.72
CA LEU A 133 10.25 -21.43 22.98
C LEU A 133 11.55 -20.88 23.54
N GLY A 134 12.58 -21.73 23.66
CA GLY A 134 13.87 -21.30 24.18
C GLY A 134 14.70 -22.41 24.81
N ASP A 135 15.80 -22.03 25.45
CA ASP A 135 16.73 -22.89 26.17
C ASP A 135 16.52 -22.86 27.71
N GLY A 136 15.48 -22.16 28.17
CA GLY A 136 15.16 -21.98 29.59
C GLY A 136 15.94 -20.85 30.27
N LYS A 137 17.06 -20.40 29.70
CA LYS A 137 17.74 -19.15 30.11
C LYS A 137 17.10 -17.95 29.44
N ILE A 138 16.68 -18.14 28.19
CA ILE A 138 15.84 -17.22 27.43
C ILE A 138 14.60 -17.99 26.97
N CYS A 139 13.41 -17.44 27.20
CA CYS A 139 12.14 -18.03 26.79
C CYS A 139 11.25 -16.99 26.10
N VAL A 140 11.14 -17.06 24.78
CA VAL A 140 10.26 -16.19 23.99
C VAL A 140 8.88 -16.84 23.82
N PRO A 141 7.79 -16.04 23.80
CA PRO A 141 6.46 -16.57 23.49
C PRO A 141 6.44 -17.28 22.13
N ARG A 142 5.82 -18.48 22.05
CA ARG A 142 5.54 -19.13 20.75
C ARG A 142 4.57 -18.23 19.98
N ASN A 143 4.97 -17.76 18.80
CA ASN A 143 4.11 -16.99 17.91
C ASN A 143 3.46 -17.90 16.85
N PRO A 144 2.16 -18.27 16.98
CA PRO A 144 1.49 -19.08 15.97
C PRO A 144 1.39 -18.36 14.61
N CYS A 145 1.41 -17.02 14.55
CA CYS A 145 1.40 -16.30 13.27
C CYS A 145 2.66 -16.53 12.42
N SER A 146 3.76 -17.04 13.01
CA SER A 146 4.98 -17.39 12.28
C SER A 146 4.83 -18.66 11.42
N GLU A 147 3.79 -19.47 11.64
CA GLU A 147 3.52 -20.70 10.90
C GLU A 147 2.13 -20.61 10.26
N ASN A 148 2.04 -20.76 8.93
CA ASN A 148 0.78 -20.78 8.16
C ASN A 148 -0.22 -19.64 8.54
N ASN A 149 0.28 -18.42 8.78
CA ASN A 149 -0.52 -17.27 9.22
C ASN A 149 -1.40 -17.58 10.44
N GLY A 150 -0.95 -18.42 11.38
CA GLY A 150 -1.70 -18.83 12.56
C GLY A 150 -3.02 -19.54 12.28
N GLY A 151 -3.22 -20.08 11.06
CA GLY A 151 -4.48 -20.65 10.59
C GLY A 151 -5.45 -19.64 9.97
N CYS A 152 -5.11 -18.34 9.94
CA CYS A 152 -5.97 -17.29 9.40
C CYS A 152 -5.98 -17.28 7.85
N PRO A 153 -7.15 -17.11 7.18
CA PRO A 153 -7.28 -17.09 5.72
C PRO A 153 -6.35 -16.08 5.00
N LEU A 154 -5.36 -16.61 4.29
CA LEU A 154 -4.21 -15.87 3.73
C LEU A 154 -4.56 -14.67 2.83
N ASN A 155 -5.67 -14.73 2.08
CA ASN A 155 -6.01 -13.74 1.05
C ASN A 155 -6.89 -12.59 1.56
N SER A 156 -7.41 -12.66 2.79
CA SER A 156 -8.36 -11.68 3.32
C SER A 156 -8.14 -11.32 4.79
N THR A 157 -7.19 -11.97 5.46
CA THR A 157 -6.89 -11.72 6.87
C THR A 157 -5.40 -11.68 7.17
N VAL A 158 -5.05 -10.93 8.22
CA VAL A 158 -3.73 -10.94 8.85
C VAL A 158 -3.84 -11.62 10.21
N CYS A 159 -2.89 -12.49 10.54
CA CYS A 159 -2.76 -13.03 11.88
C CYS A 159 -2.15 -12.00 12.83
N VAL A 160 -2.83 -11.76 13.95
CA VAL A 160 -2.38 -10.85 15.00
C VAL A 160 -2.02 -11.66 16.24
N PHE A 161 -0.75 -11.58 16.64
CA PHE A 161 -0.25 -12.20 17.85
C PHE A 161 -0.86 -11.55 19.10
N LYS A 162 -1.51 -12.34 19.95
CA LYS A 162 -2.20 -11.87 21.17
C LYS A 162 -1.54 -12.35 22.48
N GLY A 163 -0.53 -13.21 22.41
CA GLY A 163 0.23 -13.70 23.57
C GLY A 163 0.82 -15.09 23.32
N ALA A 164 1.54 -15.65 24.30
CA ALA A 164 2.17 -16.97 24.17
C ALA A 164 1.18 -18.03 23.65
N ASN A 165 1.49 -18.59 22.46
CA ASN A 165 0.67 -19.53 21.70
C ASN A 165 -0.79 -19.08 21.45
N LYS A 166 -1.03 -17.77 21.35
CA LYS A 166 -2.35 -17.16 21.12
C LYS A 166 -2.29 -16.14 20.00
N SER A 167 -3.20 -16.27 19.05
CA SER A 167 -3.44 -15.33 17.96
C SER A 167 -4.95 -15.09 17.78
N GLY A 168 -5.28 -14.07 16.99
CA GLY A 168 -6.58 -13.93 16.37
C GLY A 168 -6.40 -13.47 14.93
N CYS A 169 -7.43 -13.63 14.10
CA CYS A 169 -7.46 -13.15 12.74
C CYS A 169 -8.11 -11.75 12.69
N GLU A 170 -7.55 -10.84 11.90
CA GLU A 170 -8.13 -9.53 11.63
C GLU A 170 -8.25 -9.35 10.11
N CYS A 171 -9.34 -8.75 9.63
CA CYS A 171 -9.53 -8.51 8.21
C CYS A 171 -8.47 -7.55 7.65
N MET A 172 -8.10 -7.74 6.38
CA MET A 172 -7.30 -6.75 5.66
C MET A 172 -8.09 -5.43 5.50
N PHE A 173 -7.36 -4.34 5.21
CA PHE A 173 -7.98 -3.01 5.07
C PHE A 173 -9.08 -3.02 3.99
N GLY A 174 -10.19 -2.34 4.25
CA GLY A 174 -11.35 -2.34 3.35
C GLY A 174 -12.19 -3.63 3.33
N MET A 175 -11.88 -4.64 4.16
CA MET A 175 -12.65 -5.89 4.22
C MET A 175 -13.46 -6.06 5.52
N SER A 176 -14.58 -6.77 5.43
CA SER A 176 -15.46 -7.14 6.55
C SER A 176 -15.57 -8.66 6.76
N PRO A 177 -15.81 -9.15 7.99
CA PRO A 177 -15.84 -10.58 8.27
C PRO A 177 -17.04 -11.31 7.65
N VAL A 178 -16.80 -12.38 6.91
CA VAL A 178 -17.85 -13.25 6.38
C VAL A 178 -18.48 -14.03 7.53
N GLY A 179 -19.79 -13.88 7.73
CA GLY A 179 -20.49 -14.49 8.86
C GLY A 179 -20.13 -13.90 10.24
N GLY A 180 -19.51 -12.71 10.28
CA GLY A 180 -19.24 -11.97 11.52
C GLY A 180 -17.97 -12.37 12.29
N ASN A 181 -17.18 -13.32 11.79
CA ASN A 181 -15.91 -13.74 12.40
C ASN A 181 -14.78 -13.77 11.35
N PRO A 182 -13.65 -13.03 11.53
CA PRO A 182 -12.52 -13.07 10.61
C PRO A 182 -11.90 -14.46 10.41
N GLU A 183 -12.05 -15.39 11.36
CA GLU A 183 -11.56 -16.77 11.21
C GLU A 183 -12.19 -17.50 10.01
N SER A 184 -13.42 -17.13 9.61
CA SER A 184 -14.11 -17.63 8.41
C SER A 184 -13.64 -16.96 7.12
N GLY A 185 -12.80 -15.92 7.21
CA GLY A 185 -12.37 -15.07 6.10
C GLY A 185 -13.15 -13.75 6.04
N CYS A 186 -12.67 -12.84 5.20
CA CYS A 186 -13.27 -11.52 4.99
C CYS A 186 -13.52 -11.24 3.49
N GLU A 187 -14.49 -10.38 3.22
CA GLU A 187 -14.86 -9.91 1.87
C GLU A 187 -14.66 -8.39 1.76
N LEU A 188 -14.39 -7.87 0.56
CA LEU A 188 -14.27 -6.43 0.34
C LEU A 188 -15.61 -5.72 0.60
N VAL A 189 -15.58 -4.73 1.50
CA VAL A 189 -16.70 -3.82 1.70
C VAL A 189 -16.80 -2.92 0.47
N SER A 190 -17.95 -2.93 -0.19
CA SER A 190 -18.19 -2.05 -1.34
C SER A 190 -18.03 -0.58 -0.94
N ALA A 191 -16.99 0.07 -1.46
CA ALA A 191 -16.80 1.52 -1.36
C ALA A 191 -17.68 2.29 -2.38
N CYS A 192 -18.39 1.57 -3.24
CA CYS A 192 -19.28 2.13 -4.25
C CYS A 192 -20.63 2.54 -3.66
N LEU A 193 -20.83 3.86 -3.52
CA LEU A 193 -22.11 4.48 -3.21
C LEU A 193 -22.74 5.06 -4.50
N ALA A 194 -24.04 5.42 -4.43
CA ALA A 194 -24.81 5.88 -5.59
C ALA A 194 -24.30 7.19 -6.24
N ASP A 195 -23.47 7.96 -5.55
CA ASP A 195 -22.87 9.24 -5.96
C ASP A 195 -21.35 9.16 -6.20
N THR A 196 -20.77 7.96 -6.06
CA THR A 196 -19.33 7.72 -6.17
C THR A 196 -18.84 7.82 -7.61
N CYS A 197 -19.60 7.24 -8.54
CA CYS A 197 -19.39 7.33 -9.99
C CYS A 197 -20.62 7.91 -10.67
N GLU A 198 -20.43 8.60 -11.80
CA GLU A 198 -21.54 9.02 -12.67
C GLU A 198 -22.12 7.81 -13.42
N PRO A 199 -23.40 7.81 -13.83
CA PRO A 199 -24.09 6.63 -14.40
C PRO A 199 -23.45 6.01 -15.66
N THR A 200 -22.55 6.73 -16.32
CA THR A 200 -21.74 6.27 -17.46
C THR A 200 -20.60 5.33 -17.09
N ALA A 201 -20.24 5.24 -15.80
CA ALA A 201 -19.04 4.58 -15.31
C ALA A 201 -19.38 3.45 -14.34
N VAL A 202 -18.73 2.31 -14.47
CA VAL A 202 -18.92 1.16 -13.57
C VAL A 202 -18.04 1.37 -12.34
N CYS A 203 -18.65 1.49 -11.16
CA CYS A 203 -17.89 1.55 -9.92
C CYS A 203 -17.36 0.15 -9.54
N GLN A 204 -16.08 0.07 -9.20
CA GLN A 204 -15.42 -1.09 -8.64
C GLN A 204 -14.70 -0.68 -7.35
N THR A 205 -14.60 -1.57 -6.36
CA THR A 205 -13.78 -1.33 -5.16
C THR A 205 -12.43 -1.99 -5.34
N GLU A 206 -11.34 -1.23 -5.13
CA GLU A 206 -9.97 -1.74 -5.22
C GLU A 206 -9.53 -2.43 -3.91
N LEU A 207 -8.38 -3.10 -3.94
CA LEU A 207 -7.84 -3.88 -2.80
C LEU A 207 -7.45 -3.02 -1.60
N ASP A 208 -7.35 -1.71 -1.76
CA ASP A 208 -7.13 -0.73 -0.70
C ASP A 208 -8.46 -0.17 -0.13
N GLY A 209 -9.60 -0.75 -0.51
CA GLY A 209 -10.93 -0.29 -0.08
C GLY A 209 -11.36 1.05 -0.68
N GLN A 210 -10.66 1.59 -1.68
CA GLN A 210 -11.09 2.81 -2.38
C GLN A 210 -11.97 2.48 -3.59
N PRO A 211 -12.93 3.36 -3.94
CA PRO A 211 -13.72 3.18 -5.15
C PRO A 211 -13.00 3.72 -6.38
N ARG A 212 -13.15 3.00 -7.48
CA ARG A 212 -12.62 3.36 -8.80
C ARG A 212 -13.73 3.28 -9.84
N CYS A 213 -13.90 4.36 -10.60
CA CYS A 213 -14.82 4.40 -11.73
C CYS A 213 -14.10 3.88 -12.99
N VAL A 214 -14.58 2.76 -13.54
CA VAL A 214 -14.01 2.07 -14.69
C VAL A 214 -14.90 2.28 -15.92
N CYS A 215 -14.26 2.55 -17.05
CA CYS A 215 -14.91 2.79 -18.33
C CYS A 215 -14.87 1.57 -19.24
N GLU A 216 -15.83 1.46 -20.15
CA GLU A 216 -15.87 0.37 -21.13
C GLU A 216 -14.77 0.52 -22.21
N ALA A 217 -14.56 -0.55 -22.98
CA ALA A 217 -13.52 -0.57 -24.01
C ALA A 217 -13.74 0.53 -25.07
N GLY A 218 -12.74 1.39 -25.28
CA GLY A 218 -12.80 2.51 -26.24
C GLY A 218 -13.28 3.85 -25.64
N GLN A 219 -13.81 3.82 -24.42
CA GLN A 219 -14.15 5.03 -23.66
C GLN A 219 -12.89 5.62 -22.97
N ILE A 220 -12.95 6.91 -22.66
CA ILE A 220 -11.99 7.62 -21.80
C ILE A 220 -12.74 8.16 -20.59
N GLY A 221 -12.08 8.35 -19.45
CA GLY A 221 -12.73 8.86 -18.23
C GLY A 221 -11.89 9.87 -17.48
N ASP A 222 -12.56 10.72 -16.70
CA ASP A 222 -11.97 11.74 -15.82
C ASP A 222 -11.73 11.23 -14.38
N GLY A 223 -11.99 9.94 -14.13
CA GLY A 223 -11.95 9.30 -12.81
C GLY A 223 -13.30 9.21 -12.11
N ARG A 224 -14.36 9.86 -12.62
CA ARG A 224 -15.75 9.74 -12.11
C ARG A 224 -16.78 9.45 -13.20
N ARG A 225 -16.61 10.01 -14.39
CA ARG A 225 -17.43 9.84 -15.58
C ARG A 225 -16.63 9.13 -16.68
N CYS A 226 -17.34 8.43 -17.54
CA CYS A 226 -16.80 7.84 -18.76
C CYS A 226 -17.44 8.49 -19.98
N TYR A 227 -16.64 8.64 -21.03
CA TYR A 227 -17.00 9.31 -22.27
C TYR A 227 -16.59 8.40 -23.43
N GLY A 228 -17.57 7.91 -24.17
CA GLY A 228 -17.33 7.12 -25.37
C GLY A 228 -17.05 7.99 -26.58
N ASN A 229 -17.83 7.84 -27.64
CA ASN A 229 -17.59 8.53 -28.91
C ASN A 229 -18.22 9.94 -28.95
N LEU A 230 -17.97 10.70 -30.02
CA LEU A 230 -18.45 12.08 -30.12
C LEU A 230 -19.98 12.13 -30.33
N MET A 231 -20.54 11.11 -31.01
CA MET A 231 -21.99 11.00 -31.25
C MET A 231 -22.76 10.72 -29.95
N GLU A 232 -22.30 9.76 -29.15
CA GLU A 232 -22.82 9.49 -27.79
C GLU A 232 -22.80 10.76 -26.94
N ARG A 233 -21.72 11.55 -27.00
CA ARG A 233 -21.62 12.80 -26.24
C ARG A 233 -22.59 13.88 -26.73
N ILE A 234 -22.84 13.98 -28.04
CA ILE A 234 -23.87 14.86 -28.62
C ILE A 234 -25.26 14.47 -28.08
N ILE A 235 -25.56 13.17 -28.04
CA ILE A 235 -26.82 12.63 -27.52
C ILE A 235 -26.96 12.86 -26.00
N GLU A 236 -25.89 12.69 -25.22
CA GLU A 236 -25.88 12.99 -23.78
C GLU A 236 -26.20 14.46 -23.48
N LEU A 237 -25.59 15.40 -24.21
CA LEU A 237 -25.88 16.83 -24.04
C LEU A 237 -27.36 17.12 -24.34
N SER A 238 -27.98 16.44 -25.30
CA SER A 238 -29.43 16.59 -25.58
C SER A 238 -30.32 16.05 -24.45
N ARG A 239 -29.79 15.18 -23.58
CA ARG A 239 -30.51 14.66 -22.40
C ARG A 239 -30.27 15.53 -21.15
N SER A 240 -29.12 16.18 -21.07
CA SER A 240 -28.64 16.96 -19.92
C SER A 240 -28.73 18.48 -20.15
N GLY A 241 -29.86 19.08 -19.77
CA GLY A 241 -30.00 20.55 -19.74
C GLY A 241 -31.43 21.08 -19.81
N SER A 242 -31.58 22.38 -19.54
CA SER A 242 -32.86 23.12 -19.55
C SER A 242 -33.35 23.53 -20.95
N ARG A 243 -32.69 23.10 -22.03
CA ARG A 243 -33.02 23.44 -23.43
C ARG A 243 -33.27 22.20 -24.32
N LYS A 244 -33.85 21.14 -23.75
CA LYS A 244 -34.18 19.86 -24.44
C LYS A 244 -34.84 20.02 -25.82
N GLU A 245 -35.69 21.03 -26.01
CA GLU A 245 -36.43 21.24 -27.26
C GLU A 245 -35.60 21.78 -28.44
N ASN A 246 -34.34 22.17 -28.21
CA ASN A 246 -33.50 22.92 -29.15
C ASN A 246 -32.25 22.13 -29.60
N MET A 247 -32.26 20.82 -29.37
CA MET A 247 -31.15 19.90 -29.66
C MET A 247 -31.55 18.63 -30.39
N THR A 248 -32.82 18.24 -30.41
CA THR A 248 -33.30 17.06 -31.16
C THR A 248 -32.96 17.15 -32.65
N GLU A 249 -33.20 18.30 -33.28
CA GLU A 249 -32.84 18.53 -34.69
C GLU A 249 -31.31 18.53 -34.91
N THR A 250 -30.55 19.03 -33.94
CA THR A 250 -29.08 19.01 -34.00
C THR A 250 -28.52 17.61 -33.87
N VAL A 251 -29.05 16.81 -32.94
CA VAL A 251 -28.74 15.38 -32.84
C VAL A 251 -29.05 14.70 -34.18
N GLY A 252 -30.25 14.93 -34.74
CA GLY A 252 -30.65 14.37 -36.04
C GLY A 252 -29.74 14.75 -37.21
N LEU A 253 -29.20 15.98 -37.26
CA LEU A 253 -28.20 16.39 -38.25
C LEU A 253 -26.90 15.60 -38.13
N PHE A 254 -26.40 15.38 -36.91
CA PHE A 254 -25.16 14.61 -36.69
C PHE A 254 -25.39 13.10 -36.85
N GLU A 255 -26.56 12.57 -36.49
CA GLU A 255 -26.94 11.18 -36.75
C GLU A 255 -26.98 10.89 -38.25
N ARG A 256 -27.75 11.67 -39.03
CA ARG A 256 -27.89 11.41 -40.47
C ARG A 256 -26.65 11.78 -41.30
N GLY A 257 -25.93 12.84 -40.89
CA GLY A 257 -24.80 13.37 -41.65
C GLY A 257 -23.40 12.90 -41.23
N CYS A 258 -23.19 12.47 -39.97
CA CYS A 258 -21.85 12.07 -39.50
C CYS A 258 -21.82 10.90 -38.49
N GLU A 259 -22.87 10.09 -38.31
CA GLU A 259 -22.88 9.02 -37.29
C GLU A 259 -21.63 8.13 -37.37
N LEU A 260 -21.30 7.59 -38.55
CA LEU A 260 -20.11 6.74 -38.73
C LEU A 260 -18.80 7.49 -38.47
N LEU A 261 -18.74 8.77 -38.86
CA LEU A 261 -17.55 9.61 -38.67
C LEU A 261 -17.31 9.90 -37.18
N LEU A 262 -18.35 10.33 -36.45
CA LEU A 262 -18.23 10.75 -35.04
C LEU A 262 -18.27 9.57 -34.05
N SER A 263 -18.79 8.41 -34.47
CA SER A 263 -18.78 7.18 -33.68
C SER A 263 -17.46 6.41 -33.77
N HIS A 264 -16.84 6.34 -34.96
CA HIS A 264 -15.68 5.46 -35.21
C HIS A 264 -14.38 6.16 -35.62
N ASN A 265 -14.43 7.40 -36.10
CA ASN A 265 -13.25 8.10 -36.63
C ASN A 265 -12.81 9.26 -35.73
N GLY A 266 -11.58 9.74 -35.89
CA GLY A 266 -11.04 10.87 -35.15
C GLY A 266 -9.51 10.90 -35.09
N PRO A 267 -8.92 11.81 -34.30
CA PRO A 267 -9.58 12.79 -33.43
C PRO A 267 -10.23 13.95 -34.20
N PHE A 268 -11.36 14.44 -33.69
CA PHE A 268 -12.08 15.61 -34.21
C PHE A 268 -12.42 16.60 -33.10
N THR A 269 -12.67 17.85 -33.52
CA THR A 269 -13.26 18.90 -32.69
C THR A 269 -14.57 19.33 -33.35
N VAL A 270 -15.70 19.13 -32.66
CA VAL A 270 -17.05 19.30 -33.23
C VAL A 270 -17.73 20.54 -32.66
N PHE A 271 -18.36 21.33 -33.52
CA PHE A 271 -19.04 22.60 -33.20
C PHE A 271 -20.54 22.40 -33.30
N ILE A 272 -21.19 22.09 -32.18
CA ILE A 272 -22.62 21.74 -32.14
C ILE A 272 -23.46 23.01 -32.13
N PRO A 273 -24.27 23.29 -33.17
CA PRO A 273 -25.18 24.43 -33.21
C PRO A 273 -26.43 24.14 -32.38
N LEU A 274 -26.90 25.12 -31.62
CA LEU A 274 -28.18 25.02 -30.91
C LEU A 274 -29.32 25.55 -31.82
N MET A 275 -29.99 24.64 -32.53
CA MET A 275 -31.00 24.97 -33.56
C MET A 275 -32.42 25.11 -33.00
N THR A 276 -33.09 26.21 -33.35
CA THR A 276 -34.52 26.43 -33.05
C THR A 276 -35.41 25.71 -34.08
N LYS A 277 -36.62 25.31 -33.69
CA LYS A 277 -37.56 24.55 -34.56
C LYS A 277 -37.86 25.25 -35.90
N SER A 278 -37.92 26.58 -35.93
CA SER A 278 -38.15 27.36 -37.17
C SER A 278 -36.95 27.38 -38.12
N PHE A 279 -35.75 27.05 -37.65
CA PHE A 279 -34.51 27.07 -38.41
C PHE A 279 -34.27 25.74 -39.16
N ALA A 280 -34.55 24.61 -38.52
CA ALA A 280 -34.35 23.27 -39.09
C ALA A 280 -35.13 23.08 -40.41
N VAL A 281 -36.37 23.55 -40.47
CA VAL A 281 -37.25 23.43 -41.65
C VAL A 281 -36.68 24.15 -42.89
N GLY A 282 -36.00 25.29 -42.69
CA GLY A 282 -35.35 26.05 -43.76
C GLY A 282 -33.91 25.65 -44.07
N TYR A 283 -33.24 24.91 -43.17
CA TYR A 283 -31.84 24.51 -43.31
C TYR A 283 -31.68 23.14 -43.98
N LEU A 284 -32.61 22.21 -43.71
CA LEU A 284 -32.57 20.84 -44.25
C LEU A 284 -33.28 20.70 -45.61
N SER A 285 -33.97 21.74 -46.09
CA SER A 285 -34.71 21.70 -47.35
C SER A 285 -33.81 21.92 -48.57
N GLY A 286 -33.21 20.83 -49.07
CA GLY A 286 -32.50 20.79 -50.37
C GLY A 286 -30.98 20.71 -50.31
N PHE A 287 -30.39 20.43 -49.15
CA PHE A 287 -28.95 20.25 -48.98
C PHE A 287 -28.60 18.81 -48.57
N ASP A 288 -27.38 18.38 -48.93
CA ASP A 288 -26.81 17.11 -48.48
C ASP A 288 -26.44 17.18 -46.98
N GLU A 289 -27.06 16.33 -46.17
CA GLU A 289 -26.88 16.28 -44.71
C GLU A 289 -25.45 15.87 -44.33
N GLU A 290 -24.75 15.07 -45.14
CA GLU A 290 -23.35 14.71 -44.94
C GLU A 290 -22.46 15.96 -45.06
N MET A 291 -22.62 16.74 -46.15
CA MET A 291 -21.89 17.99 -46.34
C MET A 291 -22.21 19.04 -45.26
N LEU A 292 -23.48 19.18 -44.85
CA LEU A 292 -23.86 20.10 -43.78
C LEU A 292 -23.15 19.71 -42.47
N CYS A 293 -23.22 18.43 -42.10
CA CYS A 293 -22.59 17.94 -40.88
C CYS A 293 -21.05 18.08 -40.92
N HIS A 294 -20.41 17.77 -42.04
CA HIS A 294 -18.97 17.96 -42.24
C HIS A 294 -18.50 19.41 -42.09
N ASN A 295 -19.37 20.40 -42.29
CA ASN A 295 -19.07 21.81 -42.02
C ASN A 295 -19.10 22.21 -40.52
N HIS A 296 -19.39 21.27 -39.62
CA HIS A 296 -19.29 21.42 -38.17
C HIS A 296 -18.13 20.62 -37.54
N VAL A 297 -17.33 19.91 -38.34
CA VAL A 297 -16.27 19.01 -37.87
C VAL A 297 -14.87 19.53 -38.30
N LEU A 298 -14.03 19.89 -37.32
CA LEU A 298 -12.60 20.15 -37.55
C LEU A 298 -11.79 18.86 -37.38
N ARG A 299 -10.81 18.63 -38.26
CA ARG A 299 -9.81 17.57 -38.09
C ARG A 299 -8.84 17.91 -36.95
N GLY A 300 -8.58 16.95 -36.07
CA GLY A 300 -7.67 17.07 -34.94
C GLY A 300 -8.35 17.48 -33.62
N GLN A 301 -7.59 17.31 -32.55
CA GLN A 301 -7.93 17.68 -31.18
C GLN A 301 -7.43 19.11 -30.91
N HIS A 302 -8.33 20.07 -30.68
CA HIS A 302 -7.95 21.46 -30.39
C HIS A 302 -8.70 21.99 -29.16
N LEU A 303 -8.02 22.75 -28.29
CA LEU A 303 -8.73 23.59 -27.32
C LEU A 303 -9.20 24.87 -28.03
N PHE A 304 -10.33 25.43 -27.62
CA PHE A 304 -10.84 26.68 -28.19
C PHE A 304 -9.83 27.83 -28.14
N LYS A 305 -9.05 27.92 -27.05
CA LYS A 305 -7.95 28.89 -26.89
C LYS A 305 -6.86 28.75 -27.96
N ASP A 306 -6.63 27.54 -28.47
CA ASP A 306 -5.59 27.26 -29.48
C ASP A 306 -6.09 27.55 -30.90
N LEU A 307 -7.40 27.68 -31.08
CA LEU A 307 -8.05 28.03 -32.34
C LEU A 307 -8.12 29.56 -32.57
N GLU A 308 -7.89 30.36 -31.53
CA GLU A 308 -8.01 31.81 -31.61
C GLU A 308 -6.99 32.44 -32.59
N GLY A 309 -7.48 33.43 -33.36
CA GLY A 309 -6.67 34.24 -34.27
C GLY A 309 -6.18 33.51 -35.53
N ARG A 310 -6.62 32.26 -35.78
CA ARG A 310 -6.15 31.43 -36.90
C ARG A 310 -7.30 30.85 -37.70
N ASP A 311 -7.14 30.82 -39.02
CA ASP A 311 -8.11 30.17 -39.92
C ASP A 311 -7.96 28.65 -39.84
N ARG A 312 -9.12 27.96 -39.85
CA ARG A 312 -9.21 26.51 -39.74
C ARG A 312 -10.28 25.98 -40.67
N ASN A 313 -9.93 25.01 -41.51
CA ASN A 313 -10.87 24.44 -42.47
C ASN A 313 -11.65 23.30 -41.82
N PHE A 314 -12.97 23.32 -42.00
CA PHE A 314 -13.85 22.20 -41.69
C PHE A 314 -13.66 21.07 -42.70
N TYR A 315 -14.11 19.88 -42.31
CA TYR A 315 -14.10 18.70 -43.16
C TYR A 315 -14.92 18.92 -44.44
N GLY A 316 -16.01 19.70 -44.37
CA GLY A 316 -16.87 20.06 -45.51
C GLY A 316 -16.33 21.18 -46.40
N GLY A 317 -15.09 21.64 -46.17
CA GLY A 317 -14.41 22.65 -46.99
C GLY A 317 -14.72 24.11 -46.64
N GLY A 318 -15.69 24.40 -45.76
CA GLY A 318 -15.83 25.71 -45.13
C GLY A 318 -14.65 26.06 -44.20
N TRP A 319 -14.59 27.29 -43.71
CA TRP A 319 -13.55 27.73 -42.77
C TRP A 319 -14.11 28.50 -41.55
N PHE A 320 -13.34 28.42 -40.47
CA PHE A 320 -13.59 28.98 -39.14
C PHE A 320 -12.51 29.99 -38.78
N ARG A 321 -12.89 31.07 -38.10
CA ARG A 321 -11.99 31.97 -37.38
C ARG A 321 -12.60 32.38 -36.05
N SER A 322 -11.92 32.18 -34.93
CA SER A 322 -12.29 32.79 -33.65
C SER A 322 -11.43 34.01 -33.31
N LYS A 323 -12.02 34.98 -32.61
CA LYS A 323 -11.36 36.19 -32.12
C LYS A 323 -12.03 36.64 -30.82
N GLY A 324 -11.38 36.42 -29.69
CA GLY A 324 -12.00 36.47 -28.35
C GLY A 324 -13.24 35.59 -28.29
N ASN A 325 -14.27 36.08 -27.59
CA ASN A 325 -15.62 35.54 -27.68
C ASN A 325 -16.29 35.97 -29.00
N LYS A 326 -15.74 35.64 -30.17
CA LYS A 326 -16.45 35.72 -31.47
C LYS A 326 -16.02 34.57 -32.37
N VAL A 327 -16.97 33.94 -33.05
CA VAL A 327 -16.75 32.83 -33.98
C VAL A 327 -17.35 33.16 -35.34
N THR A 328 -16.50 33.21 -36.36
CA THR A 328 -16.91 33.38 -37.76
C THR A 328 -16.86 32.03 -38.47
N LEU A 329 -17.97 31.63 -39.08
CA LEU A 329 -18.11 30.44 -39.90
C LEU A 329 -18.39 30.87 -41.34
N VAL A 330 -17.64 30.35 -42.31
CA VAL A 330 -17.82 30.67 -43.73
C VAL A 330 -17.92 29.38 -44.52
N LEU A 331 -19.07 29.18 -45.18
CA LEU A 331 -19.33 27.98 -45.97
C LEU A 331 -18.85 28.20 -47.40
N SER A 332 -18.00 27.31 -47.90
CA SER A 332 -17.19 27.52 -49.11
C SER A 332 -17.98 27.59 -50.42
N TRP A 333 -19.17 26.99 -50.49
CA TRP A 333 -19.94 26.84 -51.72
C TRP A 333 -21.01 27.92 -51.99
N THR A 334 -21.22 28.84 -51.06
CA THR A 334 -22.29 29.86 -51.17
C THR A 334 -21.79 31.30 -51.00
N GLY A 335 -20.53 31.50 -50.62
CA GLY A 335 -20.02 32.82 -50.22
C GLY A 335 -20.65 33.35 -48.93
N LEU A 336 -21.51 32.58 -48.25
CA LEU A 336 -22.16 32.97 -46.99
C LEU A 336 -21.14 32.97 -45.85
N SER A 337 -20.67 34.16 -45.49
CA SER A 337 -19.92 34.42 -44.25
C SER A 337 -20.87 34.76 -43.12
N GLN A 338 -20.80 34.03 -42.00
CA GLN A 338 -21.61 34.27 -40.81
C GLN A 338 -20.71 34.57 -39.61
N THR A 339 -20.94 35.70 -38.95
CA THR A 339 -20.20 36.11 -37.75
C THR A 339 -21.11 36.02 -36.54
N ALA A 340 -20.81 35.08 -35.63
CA ALA A 340 -21.44 34.97 -34.32
C ALA A 340 -20.49 35.49 -33.22
N ASP A 341 -21.03 35.74 -32.02
CA ASP A 341 -20.23 36.04 -30.83
C ASP A 341 -19.57 34.72 -30.28
N GLY A 342 -19.18 34.64 -29.01
CA GLY A 342 -18.49 33.47 -28.42
C GLY A 342 -19.37 32.44 -27.71
N THR A 343 -20.60 32.25 -28.18
CA THR A 343 -21.72 31.77 -27.36
C THR A 343 -22.96 31.18 -28.12
N ASN A 344 -22.93 30.10 -28.94
CA ASN A 344 -23.98 29.00 -29.03
C ASN A 344 -23.49 27.79 -29.76
N ILE A 345 -22.28 27.47 -29.35
CA ILE A 345 -21.50 26.49 -30.02
C ILE A 345 -20.90 25.69 -28.90
N HIS A 346 -21.53 24.55 -28.62
CA HIS A 346 -20.89 23.57 -27.77
C HIS A 346 -19.73 23.01 -28.57
N VAL A 347 -18.52 23.44 -28.21
CA VAL A 347 -17.29 22.86 -28.76
C VAL A 347 -17.00 21.61 -27.94
N ILE A 348 -17.03 20.45 -28.60
CA ILE A 348 -16.61 19.19 -28.01
C ILE A 348 -15.30 18.76 -28.66
N THR A 349 -14.29 18.60 -27.82
CA THR A 349 -13.00 18.03 -28.19
C THR A 349 -12.79 16.75 -27.39
N LYS A 350 -12.73 15.59 -28.06
CA LYS A 350 -12.26 14.35 -27.41
C LYS A 350 -10.74 14.40 -27.32
N MET A 351 -10.22 14.47 -26.09
CA MET A 351 -8.78 14.47 -25.86
C MET A 351 -8.21 13.06 -25.73
N GLY A 352 -6.92 12.91 -26.08
CA GLY A 352 -6.19 11.66 -25.93
C GLY A 352 -6.04 11.18 -24.48
N LYS A 353 -5.44 10.00 -24.32
CA LYS A 353 -5.44 9.11 -23.12
C LYS A 353 -4.95 9.67 -21.77
N ARG A 354 -4.76 10.99 -21.61
CA ARG A 354 -4.36 11.67 -20.36
C ARG A 354 -5.08 12.99 -20.06
N ASP A 355 -5.92 13.52 -20.95
CA ASP A 355 -6.56 14.83 -20.78
C ASP A 355 -8.08 14.76 -20.91
N ASN A 356 -8.78 15.64 -20.19
CA ASN A 356 -10.24 15.63 -20.06
C ASN A 356 -10.96 16.17 -21.31
N ILE A 357 -12.23 15.78 -21.49
CA ILE A 357 -13.12 16.45 -22.46
C ILE A 357 -13.47 17.86 -21.94
N VAL A 358 -13.03 18.87 -22.68
CA VAL A 358 -13.32 20.27 -22.39
C VAL A 358 -14.61 20.68 -23.10
N ASN A 359 -15.69 20.81 -22.34
CA ASN A 359 -16.94 21.42 -22.79
C ASN A 359 -16.87 22.95 -22.66
N ILE A 360 -17.15 23.68 -23.73
CA ILE A 360 -17.34 25.15 -23.71
C ILE A 360 -18.78 25.47 -24.18
N SER A 361 -19.54 26.30 -23.44
CA SER A 361 -21.03 26.47 -23.50
C SER A 361 -21.52 27.95 -23.46
N CYS A 362 -22.84 28.24 -23.73
CA CYS A 362 -23.27 29.35 -24.62
C CYS A 362 -24.81 29.84 -24.70
N SER A 363 -25.23 30.80 -25.61
CA SER A 363 -26.65 31.29 -25.92
C SER A 363 -27.18 31.98 -27.30
N PHE A 364 -26.58 31.98 -28.52
CA PHE A 364 -27.06 32.50 -29.87
C PHE A 364 -28.34 31.96 -30.52
N ASN A 365 -28.96 32.83 -31.32
CA ASN A 365 -29.68 32.45 -32.54
C ASN A 365 -28.82 32.64 -33.80
N VAL A 366 -28.90 31.71 -34.75
CA VAL A 366 -28.49 31.92 -36.14
C VAL A 366 -29.74 32.26 -36.96
N ILE A 367 -29.70 33.31 -37.77
CA ILE A 367 -30.79 33.69 -38.68
C ILE A 367 -30.24 33.66 -40.09
N PHE A 368 -30.70 32.70 -40.90
CA PHE A 368 -30.47 32.74 -42.34
C PHE A 368 -31.36 33.82 -42.96
N ILE A 369 -30.74 34.85 -43.54
CA ILE A 369 -31.39 35.69 -44.53
C ILE A 369 -30.87 35.23 -45.87
N GLY A 370 -31.69 34.45 -46.60
CA GLY A 370 -31.40 34.14 -47.99
C GLY A 370 -31.53 35.41 -48.83
N THR A 371 -30.44 35.83 -49.46
CA THR A 371 -30.48 36.77 -50.59
C THR A 371 -29.93 36.09 -51.80
N THR A 372 -30.80 35.79 -52.75
CA THR A 372 -30.49 35.39 -54.12
C THR A 372 -29.67 36.46 -54.82
N ILE A 373 -28.61 36.04 -55.51
CA ILE A 373 -28.16 36.60 -56.80
C ILE A 373 -27.88 35.40 -57.71
#